data_AF-D3PQK6-F1
#
_entry.id   AF-D3PQK6-F1
#
_cell.length_a   1.000
_cell.length_b   1.000
_cell.length_c   1.000
_cell.angle_alpha   90.00
_cell.angle_beta   90.00
_cell.angle_gamma   90.00
#
_symmetry.space_group_name_H-M   'P 1'
#
loop_
_entity.id
_entity.type
_entity.pdbx_description
1 polymer ?
#
loop_
_entity_poly.entity_id
_entity_poly.type
_entity_poly.pdbx_seq_one_letter_code
_entity_poly.pdbx_strand_id
1 'polypeptide(L)'
;MRGFLPRLLAPDRLARTLIYAGIAGFIWFFFLQPSPFGTTLSVTTLVGAGLVQYGSGKPFVIPLYVYVLAALILVQLAGLALGVGGQVGAALLGGALGLGLPYLAYRLQEKA
;
A
#
# COMPACT_ATOMS: atom_id res chain seq x y z
N MET A 1 -11.25 27.77 -6.51
CA MET A 1 -11.04 26.31 -6.29
C MET A 1 -9.69 25.99 -5.60
N ARG A 2 -9.26 26.76 -4.57
CA ARG A 2 -7.91 26.64 -3.96
C ARG A 2 -7.81 25.72 -2.72
N GLY A 3 -8.85 24.93 -2.39
CA GLY A 3 -8.90 24.16 -1.13
C GLY A 3 -8.98 22.64 -1.25
N PHE A 4 -9.12 22.07 -2.46
CA PHE A 4 -9.43 20.64 -2.62
C PHE A 4 -8.17 19.75 -2.66
N LEU A 5 -7.17 20.14 -3.47
CA LEU A 5 -5.90 19.42 -3.60
C LEU A 5 -5.10 19.30 -2.28
N PRO A 6 -4.96 20.36 -1.45
CA PRO A 6 -4.23 20.25 -0.19
C PRO A 6 -4.90 19.28 0.80
N ARG A 7 -6.24 19.20 0.79
CA ARG A 7 -7.00 18.29 1.64
C ARG A 7 -7.01 16.86 1.12
N LEU A 8 -6.97 16.64 -0.19
CA LEU A 8 -6.85 15.31 -0.80
C LEU A 8 -5.45 14.72 -0.60
N LEU A 9 -4.42 15.56 -0.65
CA LEU A 9 -3.03 15.18 -0.43
C LEU A 9 -2.64 15.10 1.06
N ALA A 10 -3.60 15.23 1.97
CA ALA A 10 -3.34 14.95 3.38
C ALA A 10 -2.85 13.49 3.51
N PRO A 11 -1.63 13.24 4.02
CA PRO A 11 -1.00 11.92 4.01
C PRO A 11 -1.87 10.84 4.64
N ASP A 12 -2.55 11.17 5.75
CA ASP A 12 -3.52 10.30 6.42
C ASP A 12 -4.70 9.91 5.53
N ARG A 13 -5.29 10.89 4.83
CA ARG A 13 -6.41 10.64 3.92
C ARG A 13 -5.98 9.83 2.72
N LEU A 14 -4.79 10.09 2.19
CA LEU A 14 -4.23 9.32 1.08
C LEU A 14 -3.97 7.87 1.50
N ALA A 15 -3.32 7.65 2.65
CA ALA A 15 -3.12 6.32 3.22
C ALA A 15 -4.46 5.59 3.40
N ARG A 16 -5.45 6.23 4.03
CA ARG A 16 -6.80 5.65 4.20
C ARG A 16 -7.49 5.35 2.88
N THR A 17 -7.36 6.22 1.88
CA THR A 17 -7.91 5.99 0.53
C THR A 17 -7.27 4.79 -0.14
N LEU A 18 -5.94 4.65 -0.04
CA LEU A 18 -5.21 3.50 -0.58
C LEU A 18 -5.55 2.20 0.14
N ILE A 19 -5.80 2.24 1.45
CA ILE A 19 -6.32 1.10 2.20
C ILE A 19 -7.66 0.67 1.62
N TYR A 20 -8.63 1.58 1.47
CA TYR A 20 -9.93 1.24 0.89
C TYR A 20 -9.85 0.79 -0.56
N ALA A 21 -8.98 1.42 -1.37
CA ALA A 21 -8.72 0.99 -2.74
C ALA A 21 -8.11 -0.42 -2.79
N GLY A 22 -7.23 -0.76 -1.86
CA GLY A 22 -6.69 -2.11 -1.72
C GLY A 22 -7.74 -3.13 -1.29
N ILE A 23 -8.66 -2.78 -0.40
CA ILE A 23 -9.81 -3.66 -0.06
C ILE A 23 -10.69 -3.89 -1.28
N ALA A 24 -11.09 -2.81 -1.97
CA ALA A 24 -11.95 -2.89 -3.15
C ALA A 24 -11.27 -3.66 -4.29
N GLY A 25 -9.98 -3.40 -4.51
CA GLY A 25 -9.14 -4.12 -5.49
C GLY A 25 -9.01 -5.60 -5.15
N PHE A 26 -8.82 -5.95 -3.88
CA PHE A 26 -8.82 -7.35 -3.45
C PHE A 26 -10.15 -8.02 -3.75
N ILE A 27 -11.28 -7.40 -3.38
CA ILE A 27 -12.61 -7.96 -3.64
C ILE A 27 -12.81 -8.17 -5.15
N TRP A 28 -12.47 -7.16 -5.96
CA TRP A 28 -12.58 -7.24 -7.42
C TRP A 28 -11.71 -8.33 -8.03
N PHE A 29 -10.40 -8.31 -7.78
CA PHE A 29 -9.44 -9.21 -8.42
C PHE A 29 -9.41 -10.62 -7.85
N PHE A 30 -9.98 -10.83 -6.66
CA PHE A 30 -10.10 -12.16 -6.08
C PHE A 30 -11.42 -12.83 -6.46
N PHE A 31 -12.55 -12.11 -6.39
CA PHE A 31 -13.88 -12.72 -6.57
C PHE A 31 -14.50 -12.48 -7.94
N LEU A 32 -14.36 -11.28 -8.52
CA LEU A 32 -15.08 -10.91 -9.76
C LEU A 32 -14.25 -11.15 -11.02
N GLN A 33 -12.97 -10.79 -10.99
CA GLN A 33 -12.05 -10.96 -12.11
C GLN A 33 -10.71 -11.53 -11.61
N PRO A 34 -10.64 -12.86 -11.42
CA PRO A 34 -9.48 -13.54 -10.86
C PRO A 34 -8.16 -13.12 -11.52
N SER A 35 -7.33 -12.40 -10.75
CA SER A 35 -6.02 -11.93 -11.19
C SER A 35 -5.01 -12.06 -10.04
N PRO A 36 -4.05 -13.00 -10.12
CA PRO A 36 -3.00 -13.14 -9.10
C PRO A 36 -2.20 -11.85 -8.92
N PHE A 37 -1.91 -11.16 -10.03
CA PHE A 37 -1.23 -9.87 -10.03
C PHE A 37 -2.07 -8.81 -9.30
N GLY A 38 -3.33 -8.63 -9.70
CA GLY A 38 -4.22 -7.61 -9.12
C GLY A 38 -4.51 -7.84 -7.64
N THR A 39 -4.70 -9.09 -7.23
CA THR A 39 -4.88 -9.48 -5.82
C THR A 39 -3.64 -9.12 -5.00
N THR A 40 -2.46 -9.54 -5.45
CA THR A 40 -1.19 -9.28 -4.76
C THR A 40 -0.92 -7.79 -4.64
N LEU A 41 -1.11 -7.04 -5.74
CA LEU A 41 -0.95 -5.59 -5.78
C LEU A 41 -1.88 -4.91 -4.77
N SER A 42 -3.15 -5.31 -4.72
CA SER A 42 -4.16 -4.70 -3.85
C SER A 42 -3.86 -4.93 -2.37
N VAL A 43 -3.50 -6.17 -2.00
CA VAL A 43 -3.17 -6.53 -0.62
C VAL A 43 -1.89 -5.85 -0.15
N THR A 44 -0.83 -5.85 -0.97
CA THR A 44 0.43 -5.20 -0.59
C THR A 44 0.31 -3.67 -0.56
N THR A 45 -0.52 -3.08 -1.42
CA THR A 45 -0.85 -1.63 -1.35
C THR A 45 -1.57 -1.29 -0.05
N LEU A 46 -2.57 -2.10 0.33
CA LEU A 46 -3.29 -1.93 1.59
C LEU A 46 -2.35 -1.99 2.79
N VAL A 47 -1.51 -3.02 2.85
CA VAL A 47 -0.58 -3.21 3.98
C VAL A 47 0.48 -2.12 3.99
N GLY A 48 1.04 -1.75 2.84
CA GLY A 48 2.00 -0.66 2.71
C GLY A 48 1.42 0.69 3.14
N ALA A 49 0.17 0.97 2.80
CA ALA A 49 -0.52 2.20 3.21
C ALA A 49 -0.83 2.24 4.71
N GLY A 50 -1.08 1.08 5.33
CA GLY A 50 -1.26 0.96 6.78
C GLY A 50 0.04 1.02 7.58
N LEU A 51 1.21 0.96 6.94
CA LEU A 51 2.50 0.84 7.62
C LEU A 51 2.87 2.07 8.44
N VAL A 52 2.50 3.27 7.97
CA VAL A 52 2.85 4.53 8.63
C VAL A 52 1.57 5.27 9.00
N GLN A 53 1.46 5.68 10.26
CA GLN A 53 0.41 6.58 10.72
C GLN A 53 0.89 8.03 10.61
N TYR A 54 0.10 8.84 9.91
CA TYR A 54 0.37 10.26 9.69
C TYR A 54 -0.61 11.08 10.54
N GLY A 55 -0.17 11.49 11.74
CA GLY A 55 -0.94 12.36 12.64
C GLY A 55 -0.53 13.84 12.53
N SER A 56 -0.87 14.63 13.55
CA SER A 56 -0.38 16.01 13.70
C SER A 56 1.10 16.11 14.08
N GLY A 57 1.74 14.97 14.41
CA GLY A 57 3.14 14.87 14.82
C GLY A 57 4.01 14.14 13.80
N LYS A 58 5.16 13.64 14.26
CA LYS A 58 6.08 12.85 13.43
C LYS A 58 5.39 11.55 12.96
N PRO A 59 5.59 11.13 11.69
CA PRO A 59 5.07 9.86 11.20
C PRO A 59 5.56 8.70 12.07
N PHE A 60 4.66 7.79 12.42
CA PHE A 60 4.96 6.62 13.24
C PHE A 60 4.82 5.35 12.41
N VAL A 61 5.88 4.54 12.37
CA VAL A 61 5.88 3.23 11.71
C VAL A 61 5.26 2.20 12.63
N ILE A 62 4.24 1.47 12.16
CA ILE A 62 3.62 0.38 12.90
C ILE A 62 4.42 -0.91 12.63
N PRO A 63 5.13 -1.48 13.63
CA PRO A 63 6.02 -2.63 13.40
C PRO A 63 5.30 -3.85 12.85
N LEU A 64 4.06 -4.10 13.28
CA LEU A 64 3.24 -5.21 12.79
C LEU A 64 3.10 -5.19 11.26
N TYR A 65 2.78 -4.03 10.68
CA TYR A 65 2.62 -3.89 9.24
C TYR A 65 3.93 -4.04 8.47
N VAL A 66 5.07 -3.69 9.07
CA VAL A 66 6.40 -3.97 8.51
C VAL A 66 6.60 -5.47 8.38
N TYR A 67 6.36 -6.23 9.45
CA TYR A 67 6.50 -7.69 9.43
C TYR A 67 5.51 -8.35 8.46
N VAL A 68 4.26 -7.88 8.41
CA VAL A 68 3.27 -8.39 7.47
C VAL A 68 3.69 -8.12 6.02
N LEU A 69 4.12 -6.90 5.70
CA LEU A 69 4.56 -6.59 4.33
C LEU A 69 5.79 -7.40 3.93
N ALA A 70 6.76 -7.53 4.85
CA ALA A 70 7.95 -8.36 4.62
C ALA A 70 7.56 -9.84 4.40
N ALA A 71 6.67 -10.39 5.24
CA ALA A 71 6.18 -11.75 5.09
C ALA A 71 5.46 -11.95 3.75
N LEU A 72 4.61 -11.01 3.33
CA LEU A 72 3.94 -11.07 2.03
C LEU A 72 4.94 -11.09 0.86
N ILE A 73 5.98 -10.26 0.90
CA ILE A 73 7.03 -10.25 -0.13
C ILE A 73 7.80 -11.57 -0.12
N LEU A 74 8.17 -12.07 1.06
CA LEU A 74 8.89 -13.35 1.20
C LEU A 74 8.06 -14.53 0.70
N VAL A 75 6.75 -14.56 0.97
CA VAL A 75 5.83 -15.58 0.44
C VAL A 75 5.80 -15.54 -1.08
N GLN A 76 5.75 -14.34 -1.70
CA GLN A 76 5.79 -14.24 -3.16
C GLN A 76 7.15 -14.66 -3.73
N LEU A 77 8.25 -14.36 -3.05
CA LEU A 77 9.59 -14.82 -3.44
C LEU A 77 9.72 -16.34 -3.34
N ALA A 78 9.24 -16.94 -2.26
CA ALA A 78 9.20 -18.39 -2.08
C ALA A 78 8.33 -19.05 -3.15
N GLY A 79 7.13 -18.52 -3.40
CA GLY A 79 6.24 -19.00 -4.46
C GLY A 79 6.86 -18.90 -5.86
N LEU A 80 7.66 -17.86 -6.13
CA LEU A 80 8.41 -17.73 -7.38
C LEU A 80 9.53 -18.76 -7.46
N ALA A 81 10.33 -18.92 -6.40
CA ALA A 81 11.45 -19.86 -6.34
C ALA A 81 11.01 -21.33 -6.44
N LEU A 82 9.82 -21.65 -5.90
CA LEU A 82 9.23 -22.99 -5.93
C LEU A 82 8.40 -23.26 -7.20
N GLY A 83 8.27 -22.30 -8.12
CA GLY A 83 7.52 -22.47 -9.36
C GLY A 83 5.99 -22.48 -9.22
N VAL A 84 5.46 -21.97 -8.10
CA VAL A 84 4.01 -22.00 -7.77
C VAL A 84 3.30 -20.68 -8.11
N GLY A 85 3.93 -19.80 -8.89
CA GLY A 85 3.29 -18.60 -9.44
C GLY A 85 3.37 -17.33 -8.58
N GLY A 86 4.51 -17.11 -7.89
CA GLY A 86 4.74 -15.91 -7.08
C GLY A 86 4.75 -14.60 -7.88
N GLN A 87 4.03 -13.58 -7.39
CA GLN A 87 3.88 -12.27 -8.04
C GLN A 87 4.76 -11.20 -7.35
N VAL A 88 6.07 -11.40 -7.35
CA VAL A 88 7.02 -10.51 -6.63
C VAL A 88 6.93 -9.06 -7.12
N GLY A 89 6.86 -8.87 -8.44
CA GLY A 89 6.71 -7.53 -9.02
C GLY A 89 5.46 -6.79 -8.54
N ALA A 90 4.33 -7.50 -8.45
CA ALA A 90 3.08 -6.95 -7.93
C ALA A 90 3.20 -6.58 -6.44
N ALA A 91 3.86 -7.44 -5.65
CA ALA A 91 4.05 -7.20 -4.22
C ALA A 91 4.95 -5.99 -3.94
N LEU A 92 6.06 -5.88 -4.67
CA LEU A 92 6.97 -4.74 -4.56
C LEU A 92 6.30 -3.45 -5.02
N LEU A 93 5.61 -3.48 -6.16
CA LEU A 93 4.90 -2.32 -6.69
C LEU A 93 3.79 -1.87 -5.72
N GLY A 94 2.97 -2.79 -5.24
CA GLY A 94 1.88 -2.46 -4.33
C GLY A 94 2.40 -1.93 -3.00
N GLY A 95 3.39 -2.60 -2.40
CA GLY A 95 4.05 -2.12 -1.18
C GLY A 95 4.66 -0.73 -1.36
N ALA A 96 5.34 -0.48 -2.48
CA ALA A 96 5.93 0.81 -2.79
C ALA A 96 4.88 1.91 -3.02
N LEU A 97 3.76 1.60 -3.68
CA LEU A 97 2.66 2.55 -3.87
C LEU A 97 1.97 2.87 -2.55
N GLY A 98 1.63 1.84 -1.77
CA GLY A 98 0.97 1.96 -0.49
C GLY A 98 1.77 2.80 0.50
N LEU A 99 3.06 2.52 0.65
CA LEU A 99 3.94 3.24 1.56
C LEU A 99 4.44 4.57 1.00
N GLY A 100 4.80 4.56 -0.29
CA GLY A 100 5.50 5.66 -0.94
C GLY A 100 4.59 6.85 -1.20
N LEU A 101 3.36 6.65 -1.68
CA LEU A 101 2.47 7.77 -2.02
C LEU A 101 2.12 8.64 -0.79
N PRO A 102 1.70 8.08 0.37
CA PRO A 102 1.49 8.88 1.58
C PRO A 102 2.77 9.54 2.10
N TYR A 103 3.90 8.85 2.02
CA TYR A 103 5.18 9.40 2.47
C TYR A 103 5.64 10.59 1.61
N LEU A 104 5.48 10.48 0.28
CA LEU A 104 5.76 11.57 -0.65
C LEU A 104 4.83 12.75 -0.37
N ALA A 105 3.54 12.51 -0.15
CA ALA A 105 2.60 13.55 0.22
C ALA A 105 3.00 14.26 1.53
N TYR A 106 3.46 13.51 2.53
CA TYR A 106 3.96 14.06 3.79
C TYR A 106 5.18 14.97 3.57
N ARG A 107 6.16 14.51 2.79
CA ARG A 107 7.36 15.29 2.48
C ARG A 107 7.07 16.55 1.68
N LEU A 108 6.07 16.52 0.80
CA LEU A 108 5.65 17.71 0.05
C LEU A 108 4.95 18.72 0.95
N GLN A 109 4.19 18.28 1.97
CA GLN A 109 3.56 19.17 2.94
C GLN A 109 4.57 19.77 3.93
N GLU A 110 5.60 19.02 4.35
CA GLU A 110 6.65 19.53 5.23
C GLU A 110 7.49 20.66 4.59
N LYS A 111 7.57 20.67 3.25
CA LYS A 111 8.34 21.67 2.48
C LYS A 111 7.53 22.91 2.06
N ALA A 112 6.21 22.89 2.21
CA ALA A 112 5.30 23.94 1.78
C ALA A 112 5.00 24.93 2.91
#